data_AF-A0A1B8VB76-F1
#
_entry.id   AF-A0A1B8VB76-F1
#
_cell.length_a   1.000
_cell.length_b   1.000
_cell.length_c   1.000
_cell.angle_alpha   90.00
_cell.angle_beta   90.00
_cell.angle_gamma   90.00
#
_symmetry.space_group_name_H-M   'P 1'
#
loop_
_entity.id
_entity.type
_entity.pdbx_description
1 polymer ?
#
loop_
_entity_poly.entity_id
_entity_poly.type
_entity_poly.pdbx_seq_one_letter_code
_entity_poly.pdbx_strand_id
1 'polypeptide(L)'
;MTREEFQRLAAEGYNRIPLTCETLADFDTPLSIYLKLADGPNTYLLESVQGGEKWGRYSIIGLPSRTVLRVYGHQASIKVDGVETESFECADPLAFVEAFKDRYRVPTIAGLPRFNGGLVGYFGYDCVRYVEQRLAQCPNPDPLNNPDILLMVSDAVVVFDNLAGKMHAIVLADPAQADAYDKGLAQLDELLERLRQPITPRRGLDFSAVNAPEPQFRASFTREDYERAVDTVKEYILAGDCMQVVPSQRMSIDFSAAPIDLYRALRCFNPTPYMYFFNFGDFHVVGSSPEVLVRVEDGEVTVRPIAGTRPRGATEEADRALEEDLLSDAKEIAEHLMLIDLGRNDVGRVSQTGSVKVTEQMVIERYSNVMHIVSNVNGQLKPELSAMDALRAILPAGTLSGAPKIRAMEIIDELEPVKRGVYGGAVGYLAWNGNMDTAIAIRTAVIKNGELHVQAGGGIVADSVPAAEWEETINKRRAMFRAVALAEHTARLHGND
;
A
#
# COMPACT_ATOMS: atom_id res chain seq x y z
N MET A 1 3.44 -4.62 31.65
CA MET A 1 2.96 -3.41 32.37
C MET A 1 2.25 -3.86 33.64
N THR A 2 2.44 -3.16 34.76
CA THR A 2 1.68 -3.41 36.00
C THR A 2 0.39 -2.58 36.03
N ARG A 3 -0.58 -2.93 36.88
CA ARG A 3 -1.81 -2.11 37.05
C ARG A 3 -1.49 -0.68 37.51
N GLU A 4 -0.51 -0.52 38.40
CA GLU A 4 -0.09 0.80 38.89
C GLU A 4 0.46 1.67 37.76
N GLU A 5 1.27 1.09 36.86
CA GLU A 5 1.79 1.78 35.68
C GLU A 5 0.67 2.17 34.71
N PHE A 6 -0.29 1.28 34.49
CA PHE A 6 -1.48 1.57 33.68
C PHE A 6 -2.28 2.75 34.26
N GLN A 7 -2.52 2.75 35.56
CA GLN A 7 -3.24 3.85 36.24
C GLN A 7 -2.45 5.17 36.20
N ARG A 8 -1.12 5.12 36.31
CA ARG A 8 -0.26 6.29 36.15
C ARG A 8 -0.39 6.89 34.75
N LEU A 9 -0.29 6.08 33.70
CA LEU A 9 -0.45 6.53 32.31
C LEU A 9 -1.87 7.09 32.06
N ALA A 10 -2.90 6.47 32.62
CA ALA A 10 -4.26 7.00 32.55
C ALA A 10 -4.37 8.39 33.21
N ALA A 11 -3.72 8.58 34.37
CA ALA A 11 -3.69 9.86 35.07
C ALA A 11 -2.89 10.95 34.32
N GLU A 12 -1.93 10.56 33.48
CA GLU A 12 -1.20 11.46 32.56
C GLU A 12 -2.03 11.88 31.34
N GLY A 13 -3.25 11.32 31.19
CA GLY A 13 -4.21 11.69 30.15
C GLY A 13 -4.12 10.86 28.87
N TYR A 14 -3.40 9.74 28.88
CA TYR A 14 -3.45 8.77 27.79
C TYR A 14 -4.80 8.05 27.78
N ASN A 15 -5.42 7.93 26.60
CA ASN A 15 -6.75 7.30 26.45
C ASN A 15 -6.70 5.98 25.66
N ARG A 16 -5.52 5.54 25.26
CA ARG A 16 -5.27 4.25 24.64
C ARG A 16 -3.93 3.73 25.15
N ILE A 17 -3.96 2.83 26.12
CA ILE A 17 -2.75 2.33 26.79
C ILE A 17 -2.47 0.90 26.30
N PRO A 18 -1.29 0.63 25.71
CA PRO A 18 -0.95 -0.68 25.19
C PRO A 18 -0.70 -1.68 26.32
N LEU A 19 -1.47 -2.76 26.32
CA LEU A 19 -1.20 -3.99 27.03
C LEU A 19 -0.64 -4.99 26.02
N THR A 20 0.43 -5.69 26.40
CA THR A 20 1.18 -6.50 25.43
C THR A 20 1.59 -7.85 25.99
N CYS A 21 1.62 -8.85 25.12
CA CYS A 21 2.25 -10.14 25.34
C CYS A 21 3.29 -10.39 24.24
N GLU A 22 4.55 -10.64 24.63
CA GLU A 22 5.60 -11.11 23.73
C GLU A 22 5.78 -12.62 23.93
N THR A 23 5.74 -13.39 22.84
CA THR A 23 5.95 -14.83 22.88
C THR A 23 6.66 -15.32 21.62
N LEU A 24 7.25 -16.52 21.68
CA LEU A 24 7.71 -17.25 20.51
C LEU A 24 6.52 -17.57 19.59
N ALA A 25 6.76 -17.48 18.29
CA ALA A 25 5.76 -17.70 17.25
C ALA A 25 6.19 -18.79 16.26
N ASP A 26 6.97 -19.76 16.73
CA ASP A 26 7.59 -20.82 15.93
C ASP A 26 6.61 -21.83 15.30
N PHE A 27 5.40 -21.95 15.86
CA PHE A 27 4.31 -22.77 15.30
C PHE A 27 3.42 -22.04 14.30
N ASP A 28 3.61 -20.73 14.12
CA ASP A 28 2.72 -19.89 13.34
C ASP A 28 3.48 -19.08 12.29
N THR A 29 2.76 -18.73 11.23
CA THR A 29 3.19 -17.78 10.20
C THR A 29 2.29 -16.55 10.27
N PRO A 30 2.71 -15.39 9.74
CA PRO A 30 1.83 -14.21 9.67
C PRO A 30 0.45 -14.52 9.06
N LEU A 31 0.43 -15.36 8.02
CA LEU A 31 -0.81 -15.80 7.37
C LEU A 31 -1.67 -16.70 8.27
N SER A 32 -1.08 -17.65 9.01
CA SER A 32 -1.87 -18.50 9.92
C SER A 32 -2.43 -17.69 11.09
N ILE A 33 -1.68 -16.70 11.59
CA ILE A 33 -2.15 -15.75 12.61
C ILE A 33 -3.34 -14.94 12.07
N TYR A 34 -3.23 -14.39 10.86
CA TYR A 34 -4.34 -13.68 10.22
C TYR A 34 -5.59 -14.56 10.12
N LEU A 35 -5.45 -15.80 9.63
CA LEU A 35 -6.57 -16.73 9.48
C LEU A 35 -7.21 -17.12 10.83
N LYS A 36 -6.42 -17.25 11.90
CA LYS A 36 -6.91 -17.58 13.26
C LYS A 36 -7.60 -16.40 13.94
N LEU A 37 -7.05 -15.20 13.79
CA LEU A 37 -7.41 -14.05 14.61
C LEU A 37 -8.27 -13.01 13.89
N ALA A 38 -8.15 -12.89 12.57
CA ALA A 38 -8.55 -11.71 11.83
C ALA A 38 -9.36 -11.95 10.54
N ASP A 39 -9.57 -13.17 10.03
CA ASP A 39 -10.26 -13.43 8.74
C ASP A 39 -11.76 -12.99 8.76
N GLY A 40 -12.00 -11.69 8.64
CA GLY A 40 -13.29 -11.02 8.77
C GLY A 40 -13.22 -9.51 8.51
N PRO A 41 -14.36 -8.79 8.57
CA PRO A 41 -14.43 -7.37 8.21
C PRO A 41 -13.53 -6.48 9.08
N ASN A 42 -13.06 -5.39 8.48
CA ASN A 42 -12.19 -4.37 9.07
C ASN A 42 -10.88 -4.92 9.64
N THR A 43 -10.21 -5.75 8.85
CA THR A 43 -8.93 -6.36 9.19
C THR A 43 -7.91 -6.21 8.09
N TYR A 44 -6.65 -6.45 8.43
CA TYR A 44 -5.57 -6.34 7.48
C TYR A 44 -4.37 -7.24 7.81
N LEU A 45 -3.58 -7.52 6.79
CA LEU A 45 -2.27 -8.15 6.88
C LEU A 45 -1.30 -7.33 6.02
N LEU A 46 -0.28 -6.75 6.65
CA LEU A 46 0.84 -6.09 5.99
C LEU A 46 2.07 -6.98 6.15
N GLU A 47 2.70 -7.36 5.05
CA GLU A 47 3.95 -8.12 5.07
C GLU A 47 5.00 -7.38 4.24
N SER A 48 6.22 -7.32 4.77
CA SER A 48 7.39 -7.04 3.97
C SER A 48 8.19 -8.32 3.79
N VAL A 49 8.16 -8.88 2.58
CA VAL A 49 8.75 -10.20 2.29
C VAL A 49 10.17 -10.07 1.71
N GLN A 50 10.53 -8.89 1.21
CA GLN A 50 11.84 -8.61 0.60
C GLN A 50 12.45 -7.30 1.11
N GLY A 51 13.79 -7.23 1.12
CA GLY A 51 14.57 -6.05 1.56
C GLY A 51 15.39 -6.23 2.84
N GLY A 52 15.60 -7.48 3.30
CA GLY A 52 16.50 -7.81 4.42
C GLY A 52 16.04 -7.26 5.78
N GLU A 53 16.97 -7.10 6.73
CA GLU A 53 16.65 -6.62 8.09
C GLU A 53 16.02 -5.21 8.13
N LYS A 54 16.31 -4.38 7.12
CA LYS A 54 15.85 -2.98 7.08
C LYS A 54 14.38 -2.83 6.67
N TRP A 55 13.88 -3.70 5.82
CA TRP A 55 12.52 -3.58 5.24
C TRP A 55 11.66 -4.82 5.51
N GLY A 56 12.21 -6.03 5.39
CA GLY A 56 11.49 -7.32 5.46
C GLY A 56 11.31 -7.95 6.83
N ARG A 57 11.57 -7.24 7.93
CA ARG A 57 11.64 -7.86 9.26
C ARG A 57 10.28 -8.16 9.88
N TYR A 58 9.29 -7.29 9.68
CA TYR A 58 8.03 -7.36 10.41
C TYR A 58 6.84 -7.64 9.51
N SER A 59 5.90 -8.44 10.03
CA SER A 59 4.56 -8.59 9.48
C SER A 59 3.54 -8.11 10.51
N ILE A 60 2.55 -7.33 10.06
CA ILE A 60 1.58 -6.67 10.92
C ILE A 60 0.20 -7.22 10.60
N ILE A 61 -0.46 -7.78 11.62
CA ILE A 61 -1.80 -8.36 11.53
C ILE A 61 -2.76 -7.48 12.34
N GLY A 62 -3.62 -6.76 11.63
CA GLY A 62 -4.69 -5.97 12.24
C GLY A 62 -5.91 -6.82 12.54
N LEU A 63 -6.31 -6.84 13.81
CA LEU A 63 -7.52 -7.53 14.24
C LEU A 63 -8.78 -6.69 13.92
N PRO A 64 -9.99 -7.27 14.01
CA PRO A 64 -11.23 -6.58 13.66
C PRO A 64 -11.36 -5.21 14.31
N SER A 65 -11.25 -4.17 13.48
CA SER A 65 -11.29 -2.78 13.93
C SER A 65 -12.74 -2.35 14.13
N ARG A 66 -13.00 -1.85 15.34
CA ARG A 66 -14.33 -1.37 15.74
C ARG A 66 -14.67 -0.03 15.10
N THR A 67 -13.66 0.83 14.95
CA THR A 67 -13.85 2.19 14.42
C THR A 67 -13.23 2.30 13.03
N VAL A 68 -14.01 2.82 12.07
CA VAL A 68 -13.59 3.02 10.69
C VAL A 68 -13.96 4.43 10.24
N LEU A 69 -12.98 5.14 9.71
CA LEU A 69 -13.12 6.44 9.06
C LEU A 69 -13.24 6.24 7.54
N ARG A 70 -14.27 6.83 6.94
CA ARG A 70 -14.49 6.88 5.48
C ARG A 70 -14.63 8.34 5.03
N VAL A 71 -14.07 8.66 3.87
CA VAL A 71 -14.22 9.97 3.23
C VAL A 71 -14.62 9.77 1.77
N TYR A 72 -15.69 10.44 1.33
CA TYR A 72 -16.11 10.55 -0.07
C TYR A 72 -16.15 12.03 -0.44
N GLY A 73 -15.21 12.50 -1.27
CA GLY A 73 -15.02 13.93 -1.49
C GLY A 73 -14.86 14.68 -0.16
N HIS A 74 -15.71 15.66 0.09
CA HIS A 74 -15.69 16.42 1.33
C HIS A 74 -16.58 15.83 2.44
N GLN A 75 -17.26 14.70 2.22
CA GLN A 75 -18.07 14.06 3.25
C GLN A 75 -17.23 13.04 4.04
N ALA A 76 -17.00 13.30 5.32
CA ALA A 76 -16.37 12.37 6.24
C ALA A 76 -17.44 11.65 7.10
N SER A 77 -17.25 10.36 7.33
CA SER A 77 -18.04 9.61 8.31
C SER A 77 -17.20 8.64 9.13
N ILE A 78 -17.60 8.47 10.39
CA ILE A 78 -17.00 7.54 11.32
C ILE A 78 -18.06 6.51 11.71
N LYS A 79 -17.71 5.24 11.56
CA LYS A 79 -18.51 4.12 12.03
C LYS A 79 -17.84 3.46 13.21
N VAL A 80 -18.61 3.20 14.27
CA VAL A 80 -18.20 2.39 15.42
C VAL A 80 -19.11 1.17 15.48
N ASP A 81 -18.54 -0.03 15.46
CA ASP A 81 -19.26 -1.31 15.41
C ASP A 81 -20.27 -1.38 14.25
N GLY A 82 -19.91 -0.81 13.10
CA GLY A 82 -20.75 -0.77 11.92
C GLY A 82 -21.87 0.29 11.95
N VAL A 83 -22.07 0.97 13.08
CA VAL A 83 -23.05 2.06 13.23
C VAL A 83 -22.37 3.39 12.95
N GLU A 84 -22.95 4.22 12.09
CA GLU A 84 -22.46 5.57 11.84
C GLU A 84 -22.72 6.46 13.06
N THR A 85 -21.64 6.97 13.66
CA THR A 85 -21.67 7.81 14.86
C THR A 85 -21.41 9.29 14.56
N GLU A 86 -20.65 9.57 13.50
CA GLU A 86 -20.39 10.92 13.00
C GLU A 86 -20.52 10.91 11.48
N SER A 87 -21.12 11.97 10.93
CA SER A 87 -21.20 12.20 9.49
C SER A 87 -21.33 13.70 9.24
N PHE A 88 -20.37 14.28 8.53
CA PHE A 88 -20.32 15.73 8.30
C PHE A 88 -19.47 16.09 7.08
N GLU A 89 -19.70 17.29 6.57
CA GLU A 89 -18.87 17.87 5.53
C GLU A 89 -17.61 18.50 6.15
N CYS A 90 -16.45 18.23 5.56
CA CYS A 90 -15.16 18.73 5.99
C CYS A 90 -14.44 19.43 4.83
N ALA A 91 -13.98 20.67 5.08
CA ALA A 91 -13.32 21.46 4.04
C ALA A 91 -11.97 20.87 3.62
N ASP A 92 -11.23 20.28 4.57
CA ASP A 92 -9.97 19.61 4.32
C ASP A 92 -9.99 18.20 4.97
N PRO A 93 -10.27 17.15 4.18
CA PRO A 93 -10.31 15.79 4.69
C PRO A 93 -8.98 15.28 5.25
N LEU A 94 -7.84 15.70 4.71
CA LEU A 94 -6.52 15.27 5.19
C LEU A 94 -6.21 15.91 6.56
N ALA A 95 -6.53 17.19 6.74
CA ALA A 95 -6.44 17.84 8.04
C ALA A 95 -7.44 17.23 9.05
N PHE A 96 -8.61 16.78 8.59
CA PHE A 96 -9.53 16.05 9.45
C PHE A 96 -8.97 14.70 9.90
N VAL A 97 -8.30 13.94 9.02
CA VAL A 97 -7.63 12.67 9.42
C VAL A 97 -6.61 12.91 10.53
N GLU A 98 -5.83 13.98 10.44
CA GLU A 98 -4.88 14.37 11.47
C GLU A 98 -5.57 14.75 12.79
N ALA A 99 -6.59 15.60 12.74
CA ALA A 99 -7.39 15.94 13.92
C ALA A 99 -8.09 14.72 14.53
N PHE A 100 -8.50 13.75 13.69
CA PHE A 100 -9.07 12.49 14.13
C PHE A 100 -8.03 11.61 14.82
N LYS A 101 -6.81 11.52 14.29
CA LYS A 101 -5.69 10.83 14.95
C LYS A 101 -5.40 11.43 16.33
N ASP A 102 -5.45 12.75 16.46
CA ASP A 102 -5.17 13.44 17.73
C ASP A 102 -6.20 13.16 18.84
N ARG A 103 -7.35 12.57 18.49
CA ARG A 103 -8.30 12.01 19.47
C ARG A 103 -7.71 10.82 20.23
N TYR A 104 -6.65 10.19 19.73
CA TYR A 104 -6.00 9.01 20.31
C TYR A 104 -4.64 9.40 20.91
N ARG A 105 -4.57 9.43 22.24
CA ARG A 105 -3.35 9.66 23.01
C ARG A 105 -2.80 8.33 23.51
N VAL A 106 -1.77 7.84 22.82
CA VAL A 106 -1.09 6.57 23.09
C VAL A 106 0.32 6.84 23.62
N PRO A 107 0.75 6.21 24.72
CA PRO A 107 2.09 6.40 25.25
C PRO A 107 3.12 5.60 24.43
N THR A 108 4.31 6.19 24.24
CA THR A 108 5.47 5.47 23.71
C THR A 108 6.11 4.65 24.82
N ILE A 109 6.08 3.31 24.69
CA ILE A 109 6.66 2.39 25.66
C ILE A 109 7.91 1.73 25.07
N ALA A 110 9.01 1.76 25.82
CA ALA A 110 10.26 1.13 25.41
C ALA A 110 10.08 -0.39 25.23
N GLY A 111 10.67 -0.93 24.16
CA GLY A 111 10.62 -2.36 23.85
C GLY A 111 9.41 -2.80 23.02
N LEU A 112 8.43 -1.92 22.77
CA LEU A 112 7.38 -2.21 21.80
C LEU A 112 7.88 -2.15 20.36
N PRO A 113 7.25 -2.90 19.44
CA PRO A 113 7.51 -2.76 18.01
C PRO A 113 7.26 -1.32 17.55
N ARG A 114 7.94 -0.93 16.47
CA ARG A 114 7.83 0.41 15.84
C ARG A 114 6.39 0.79 15.51
N PHE A 115 5.61 -0.20 15.09
CA PHE A 115 4.17 -0.10 14.91
C PHE A 115 3.45 -0.85 16.03
N ASN A 116 2.63 -0.15 16.82
CA ASN A 116 1.84 -0.72 17.91
C ASN A 116 0.36 -0.32 17.81
N GLY A 117 -0.07 0.11 16.62
CA GLY A 117 -1.39 0.65 16.34
C GLY A 117 -1.33 1.96 15.56
N GLY A 118 -2.44 2.31 14.93
CA GLY A 118 -2.54 3.51 14.11
C GLY A 118 -3.84 3.57 13.32
N LEU A 119 -3.91 4.55 12.44
CA LEU A 119 -4.86 4.60 11.34
C LEU A 119 -4.28 3.79 10.17
N VAL A 120 -4.96 2.72 9.77
CA VAL A 120 -4.45 1.77 8.76
C VAL A 120 -5.44 1.60 7.63
N GLY A 121 -4.98 1.70 6.39
CA GLY A 121 -5.84 1.60 5.21
C GLY A 121 -5.20 2.26 4.00
N TYR A 122 -5.95 3.11 3.32
CA TYR A 122 -5.45 3.79 2.12
C TYR A 122 -5.95 5.23 1.97
N PHE A 123 -5.18 5.98 1.20
CA PHE A 123 -5.51 7.27 0.62
C PHE A 123 -5.50 7.08 -0.90
N GLY A 124 -6.66 7.18 -1.55
CA GLY A 124 -6.78 7.04 -3.00
C GLY A 124 -6.03 8.15 -3.74
N TYR A 125 -5.77 7.92 -5.03
CA TYR A 125 -5.17 8.91 -5.93
C TYR A 125 -5.93 10.24 -5.89
N ASP A 126 -7.26 10.17 -5.84
CA ASP A 126 -8.15 11.33 -5.83
C ASP A 126 -8.08 12.17 -4.55
N CYS A 127 -7.32 11.76 -3.53
CA CYS A 127 -6.99 12.65 -2.40
C CYS A 127 -6.21 13.90 -2.85
N VAL A 128 -5.52 13.85 -4.00
CA VAL A 128 -4.87 15.02 -4.60
C VAL A 128 -5.85 16.17 -4.86
N ARG A 129 -7.13 15.86 -5.08
CA ARG A 129 -8.17 16.84 -5.36
C ARG A 129 -8.50 17.72 -4.15
N TYR A 130 -8.17 17.27 -2.93
CA TYR A 130 -8.27 18.07 -1.71
C TYR A 130 -7.16 19.11 -1.57
N VAL A 131 -6.07 18.93 -2.32
CA VAL A 131 -4.86 19.75 -2.22
C VAL A 131 -4.75 20.68 -3.42
N GLU A 132 -4.94 20.15 -4.63
CA GLU A 132 -4.72 20.85 -5.88
C GLU A 132 -6.02 21.40 -6.46
N GLN A 133 -6.23 22.71 -6.33
CA GLN A 133 -7.45 23.40 -6.75
C GLN A 133 -7.79 23.22 -8.24
N ARG A 134 -6.76 23.08 -9.11
CA ARG A 134 -6.95 22.83 -10.55
C ARG A 134 -7.58 21.47 -10.84
N LEU A 135 -7.50 20.52 -9.90
CA LEU A 135 -7.99 19.15 -10.02
C LEU A 135 -9.18 18.87 -9.08
N ALA A 136 -9.70 19.89 -8.40
CA ALA A 136 -10.72 19.75 -7.37
C ALA A 136 -11.98 19.00 -7.86
N GLN A 137 -12.31 19.09 -9.15
CA GLN A 137 -13.39 18.36 -9.78
C GLN A 137 -12.84 17.19 -10.59
N CYS A 138 -13.35 15.98 -10.34
CA CYS A 138 -13.09 14.83 -11.19
C CYS A 138 -14.12 14.80 -12.33
N PRO A 139 -13.70 14.91 -13.60
CA PRO A 139 -14.63 14.80 -14.72
C PRO A 139 -15.08 13.35 -14.99
N ASN A 140 -14.35 12.38 -14.42
CA ASN A 140 -14.43 10.98 -14.82
C ASN A 140 -15.43 10.18 -13.98
N PRO A 141 -16.23 9.29 -14.57
CA PRO A 141 -17.13 8.40 -13.85
C PRO A 141 -16.41 7.54 -12.80
N ASP A 142 -17.06 7.32 -11.65
CA ASP A 142 -16.57 6.45 -10.57
C ASP A 142 -17.47 5.22 -10.40
N PRO A 143 -17.30 4.15 -11.21
CA PRO A 143 -18.13 2.96 -11.10
C PRO A 143 -17.78 2.10 -9.88
N LEU A 144 -16.59 2.26 -9.29
CA LEU A 144 -16.23 1.52 -8.08
C LEU A 144 -16.89 2.15 -6.87
N ASN A 145 -17.02 3.47 -6.82
CA ASN A 145 -17.60 4.23 -5.72
C ASN A 145 -17.05 3.75 -4.37
N ASN A 146 -15.72 3.69 -4.30
CA ASN A 146 -14.99 3.44 -3.06
C ASN A 146 -14.67 4.79 -2.40
N PRO A 147 -14.49 4.82 -1.07
CA PRO A 147 -14.03 6.03 -0.40
C PRO A 147 -12.71 6.53 -0.99
N ASP A 148 -12.50 7.84 -1.01
CA ASP A 148 -11.20 8.42 -1.34
C ASP A 148 -10.22 8.17 -0.19
N ILE A 149 -10.68 8.14 1.06
CA ILE A 149 -9.90 7.74 2.23
C ILE A 149 -10.69 6.68 3.00
N LEU A 150 -10.05 5.57 3.33
CA LEU A 150 -10.59 4.59 4.26
C LEU A 150 -9.49 4.18 5.24
N LEU A 151 -9.69 4.49 6.52
CA LEU A 151 -8.74 4.18 7.59
C LEU A 151 -9.45 3.48 8.74
N MET A 152 -8.85 2.40 9.23
CA MET A 152 -9.30 1.64 10.39
C MET A 152 -8.49 2.06 11.61
N VAL A 153 -9.14 2.20 12.76
CA VAL A 153 -8.48 2.42 14.04
C VAL A 153 -8.00 1.08 14.58
N SER A 154 -6.70 0.84 14.45
CA SER A 154 -6.08 -0.42 14.83
C SER A 154 -5.72 -0.44 16.32
N ASP A 155 -6.72 -0.71 17.16
CA ASP A 155 -6.57 -0.82 18.61
C ASP A 155 -6.16 -2.22 19.09
N ALA A 156 -6.18 -3.24 18.23
CA ALA A 156 -5.64 -4.56 18.53
C ALA A 156 -4.86 -5.11 17.34
N VAL A 157 -3.61 -5.50 17.58
CA VAL A 157 -2.65 -5.87 16.52
C VAL A 157 -1.73 -6.99 17.01
N VAL A 158 -1.33 -7.85 16.07
CA VAL A 158 -0.20 -8.77 16.26
C VAL A 158 0.93 -8.36 15.33
N VAL A 159 2.12 -8.12 15.89
CA VAL A 159 3.34 -7.83 15.12
C VAL A 159 4.26 -9.03 15.20
N PHE A 160 4.54 -9.64 14.06
CA PHE A 160 5.41 -10.79 13.92
C PHE A 160 6.81 -10.34 13.47
N ASP A 161 7.84 -10.70 14.23
CA ASP A 161 9.24 -10.48 13.90
C ASP A 161 9.80 -11.73 13.22
N ASN A 162 9.89 -11.70 11.88
CA ASN A 162 10.34 -12.82 11.06
C ASN A 162 11.79 -13.21 11.35
N LEU A 163 12.62 -12.28 11.80
CA LEU A 163 14.02 -12.52 12.09
C LEU A 163 14.21 -13.19 13.47
N ALA A 164 13.48 -12.70 14.47
CA ALA A 164 13.57 -13.22 15.83
C ALA A 164 12.68 -14.45 16.10
N GLY A 165 11.73 -14.75 15.21
CA GLY A 165 10.74 -15.82 15.42
C GLY A 165 9.78 -15.53 16.58
N LYS A 166 9.49 -14.25 16.81
CA LYS A 166 8.68 -13.75 17.93
C LYS A 166 7.44 -13.04 17.43
N MET A 167 6.41 -12.99 18.28
CA MET A 167 5.26 -12.15 18.07
C MET A 167 4.98 -11.26 19.28
N HIS A 168 4.48 -10.07 19.01
CA HIS A 168 3.90 -9.16 19.99
C HIS A 168 2.40 -9.06 19.74
N ALA A 169 1.58 -9.61 20.64
CA ALA A 169 0.16 -9.30 20.69
C ALA A 169 -0.04 -8.02 21.50
N ILE A 170 -0.76 -7.04 20.95
CA ILE A 170 -0.93 -5.71 21.51
C ILE A 170 -2.42 -5.38 21.49
N VAL A 171 -2.96 -4.96 22.64
CA VAL A 171 -4.31 -4.45 22.80
C VAL A 171 -4.24 -3.07 23.46
N LEU A 172 -4.81 -2.06 22.81
CA LEU A 172 -4.90 -0.70 23.31
C LEU A 172 -6.16 -0.55 24.16
N ALA A 173 -6.00 -0.60 25.48
CA ALA A 173 -7.10 -0.46 26.41
C ALA A 173 -7.45 1.03 26.64
N ASP A 174 -8.75 1.34 26.64
CA ASP A 174 -9.26 2.67 26.98
C ASP A 174 -9.50 2.77 28.49
N PRO A 175 -8.69 3.53 29.25
CA PRO A 175 -8.82 3.61 30.70
C PRO A 175 -10.11 4.29 31.17
N ALA A 176 -10.88 4.94 30.29
CA ALA A 176 -12.20 5.47 30.63
C ALA A 176 -13.24 4.35 30.82
N GLN A 177 -12.98 3.14 30.33
CA GLN A 177 -13.85 1.99 30.52
C GLN A 177 -13.66 1.38 31.91
N ALA A 178 -14.76 0.96 32.54
CA ALA A 178 -14.71 0.20 33.79
C ALA A 178 -13.89 -1.10 33.58
N ASP A 179 -12.97 -1.36 34.50
CA ASP A 179 -12.08 -2.53 34.51
C ASP A 179 -11.24 -2.68 33.22
N ALA A 180 -10.88 -1.56 32.57
CA ALA A 180 -10.14 -1.54 31.31
C ALA A 180 -8.86 -2.39 31.31
N TYR A 181 -8.09 -2.35 32.41
CA TYR A 181 -6.88 -3.15 32.56
C TYR A 181 -7.17 -4.66 32.53
N ASP A 182 -8.16 -5.10 33.31
CA ASP A 182 -8.54 -6.52 33.39
C ASP A 182 -9.15 -7.01 32.08
N LYS A 183 -10.01 -6.20 31.46
CA LYS A 183 -10.59 -6.50 30.14
C LYS A 183 -9.54 -6.63 29.06
N GLY A 184 -8.56 -5.73 29.04
CA GLY A 184 -7.48 -5.78 28.05
C GLY A 184 -6.55 -6.99 28.25
N LEU A 185 -6.27 -7.39 29.49
CA LEU A 185 -5.56 -8.65 29.77
C LEU A 185 -6.39 -9.87 29.35
N ALA A 186 -7.68 -9.90 29.67
CA ALA A 186 -8.57 -10.98 29.25
C ALA A 186 -8.66 -11.08 27.71
N GLN A 187 -8.66 -9.95 27.01
CA GLN A 187 -8.62 -9.94 25.55
C GLN A 187 -7.29 -10.49 25.01
N LEU A 188 -6.14 -10.16 25.61
CA LEU A 188 -4.86 -10.76 25.23
C LEU A 188 -4.86 -12.27 25.44
N ASP A 189 -5.35 -12.74 26.59
CA ASP A 189 -5.45 -14.17 26.89
C ASP A 189 -6.37 -14.88 25.87
N GLU A 190 -7.49 -14.27 25.49
CA GLU A 190 -8.38 -14.79 24.45
C GLU A 190 -7.65 -14.91 23.10
N LEU A 191 -6.86 -13.92 22.71
CA LEU A 191 -6.07 -13.97 21.48
C LEU A 191 -5.05 -15.11 21.51
N LEU A 192 -4.36 -15.30 22.62
CA LEU A 192 -3.39 -16.39 22.80
C LEU A 192 -4.09 -17.76 22.76
N GLU A 193 -5.25 -17.91 23.39
CA GLU A 193 -6.01 -19.16 23.35
C GLU A 193 -6.58 -19.46 21.95
N ARG A 194 -7.00 -18.44 21.20
CA ARG A 194 -7.39 -18.59 19.79
C ARG A 194 -6.22 -19.01 18.91
N LEU A 195 -5.00 -18.54 19.17
CA LEU A 195 -3.82 -18.98 18.43
C LEU A 195 -3.50 -20.47 18.60
N ARG A 196 -3.85 -21.03 19.76
CA ARG A 196 -3.68 -22.47 20.04
C ARG A 196 -4.70 -23.35 19.32
N GLN A 197 -5.78 -22.78 18.80
CA GLN A 197 -6.81 -23.55 18.12
C GLN A 197 -6.34 -23.99 16.72
N PRO A 198 -6.66 -25.23 16.31
CA PRO A 198 -6.39 -25.69 14.95
C PRO A 198 -7.25 -24.90 13.96
N ILE A 199 -6.67 -24.54 12.82
CA ILE A 199 -7.43 -24.08 11.66
C ILE A 199 -7.60 -25.22 10.68
N THR A 200 -8.76 -25.27 10.02
CA THR A 200 -8.90 -26.11 8.83
C THR A 200 -8.16 -25.41 7.69
N PRO A 201 -7.03 -25.94 7.20
CA PRO A 201 -6.29 -25.26 6.15
C PRO A 201 -7.17 -25.14 4.90
N ARG A 202 -7.18 -23.97 4.27
CA ARG A 202 -7.72 -23.84 2.91
C ARG A 202 -6.93 -24.79 2.00
N ARG A 203 -7.59 -25.35 0.99
CA ARG A 203 -6.89 -26.17 0.01
C ARG A 203 -5.72 -25.39 -0.62
N GLY A 204 -4.67 -26.12 -0.99
CA GLY A 204 -3.51 -25.55 -1.65
C GLY A 204 -3.89 -24.88 -2.97
N LEU A 205 -3.08 -23.90 -3.38
CA LEU A 205 -3.18 -23.32 -4.72
C LEU A 205 -2.73 -24.36 -5.75
N ASP A 206 -3.43 -24.45 -6.89
CA ASP A 206 -3.04 -25.37 -7.96
C ASP A 206 -1.92 -24.79 -8.82
N PHE A 207 -0.66 -25.13 -8.52
CA PHE A 207 0.48 -24.67 -9.32
C PHE A 207 0.46 -25.14 -10.78
N SER A 208 -0.32 -26.17 -11.13
CA SER A 208 -0.50 -26.56 -12.55
C SER A 208 -1.34 -25.53 -13.33
N ALA A 209 -2.16 -24.74 -12.62
CA ALA A 209 -2.99 -23.71 -13.20
C ALA A 209 -2.25 -22.41 -13.54
N VAL A 210 -0.94 -22.30 -13.28
CA VAL A 210 -0.12 -21.15 -13.71
C VAL A 210 -0.16 -20.94 -15.22
N ASN A 211 -0.34 -22.04 -15.96
CA ASN A 211 -0.44 -22.05 -17.43
C ASN A 211 -1.90 -22.04 -17.92
N ALA A 212 -2.88 -21.84 -17.03
CA ALA A 212 -4.26 -21.67 -17.44
C ALA A 212 -4.38 -20.44 -18.36
N PRO A 213 -5.32 -20.45 -19.32
CA PRO A 213 -5.60 -19.27 -20.13
C PRO A 213 -5.88 -18.06 -19.24
N GLU A 214 -5.36 -16.90 -19.64
CA GLU A 214 -5.67 -15.67 -18.91
C GLU A 214 -7.19 -15.41 -18.96
N PRO A 215 -7.81 -14.97 -17.85
CA PRO A 215 -9.23 -14.69 -17.83
C PRO A 215 -9.57 -13.57 -18.81
N GLN A 216 -10.73 -13.67 -19.45
CA GLN A 216 -11.26 -12.60 -20.28
C GLN A 216 -11.56 -11.39 -19.38
N PHE A 217 -11.13 -10.21 -19.80
CA PHE A 217 -11.31 -8.97 -19.04
C PHE A 217 -12.04 -7.89 -19.83
N ARG A 218 -12.66 -6.98 -19.07
CA ARG A 218 -13.27 -5.74 -19.56
C ARG A 218 -12.31 -4.59 -19.25
N ALA A 219 -11.73 -3.99 -20.28
CA ALA A 219 -10.87 -2.83 -20.16
C ALA A 219 -11.69 -1.53 -20.18
N SER A 220 -11.22 -0.51 -19.44
CA SER A 220 -11.81 0.83 -19.47
C SER A 220 -11.49 1.57 -20.76
N PHE A 221 -10.37 1.23 -21.41
CA PHE A 221 -9.97 1.70 -22.73
C PHE A 221 -10.17 0.61 -23.78
N THR A 222 -10.47 1.00 -25.01
CA THR A 222 -10.15 0.17 -26.18
C THR A 222 -8.68 0.35 -26.54
N ARG A 223 -8.10 -0.60 -27.29
CA ARG A 223 -6.70 -0.49 -27.74
C ARG A 223 -6.51 0.77 -28.57
N GLU A 224 -7.40 1.02 -29.51
CA GLU A 224 -7.35 2.16 -30.41
C GLU A 224 -7.47 3.49 -29.65
N ASP A 225 -8.31 3.55 -28.61
CA ASP A 225 -8.46 4.76 -27.79
C ASP A 225 -7.21 5.02 -26.94
N TYR A 226 -6.59 3.97 -26.40
CA TYR A 226 -5.35 4.10 -25.63
C TYR A 226 -4.19 4.52 -26.52
N GLU A 227 -4.03 3.92 -27.71
CA GLU A 227 -2.99 4.30 -28.67
C GLU A 227 -3.16 5.78 -29.08
N ARG A 228 -4.39 6.26 -29.29
CA ARG A 228 -4.66 7.68 -29.53
C ARG A 228 -4.32 8.56 -28.33
N ALA A 229 -4.63 8.13 -27.11
CA ALA A 229 -4.26 8.86 -25.91
C ALA A 229 -2.72 9.01 -25.78
N VAL A 230 -1.96 7.98 -26.15
CA VAL A 230 -0.49 8.06 -26.21
C VAL A 230 -0.03 9.11 -27.23
N ASP A 231 -0.60 9.12 -28.43
CA ASP A 231 -0.28 10.15 -29.43
C ASP A 231 -0.64 11.56 -28.95
N THR A 232 -1.79 11.75 -28.31
CA THR A 232 -2.18 13.04 -27.71
C THR A 232 -1.18 13.50 -26.64
N VAL A 233 -0.73 12.59 -25.76
CA VAL A 233 0.31 12.94 -24.77
C VAL A 233 1.61 13.36 -25.46
N LYS A 234 2.00 12.69 -26.53
CA LYS A 234 3.20 13.08 -27.29
C LYS A 234 3.07 14.46 -27.91
N GLU A 235 1.89 14.82 -28.40
CA GLU A 235 1.62 16.18 -28.88
C GLU A 235 1.80 17.22 -27.76
N TYR A 236 1.27 16.95 -26.56
CA TYR A 236 1.50 17.80 -25.39
C TYR A 236 2.98 17.93 -25.02
N ILE A 237 3.74 16.83 -25.09
CA ILE A 237 5.19 16.85 -24.81
C ILE A 237 5.93 17.68 -25.86
N LEU A 238 5.62 17.51 -27.15
CA LEU A 238 6.24 18.26 -28.24
C LEU A 238 5.89 19.75 -28.20
N ALA A 239 4.71 20.10 -27.69
CA ALA A 239 4.31 21.48 -27.44
C ALA A 239 5.03 22.11 -26.22
N GLY A 240 5.69 21.29 -25.39
CA GLY A 240 6.39 21.74 -24.18
C GLY A 240 5.51 21.85 -22.94
N ASP A 241 4.29 21.29 -22.96
CA ASP A 241 3.37 21.34 -21.81
C ASP A 241 3.83 20.44 -20.67
N CYS A 242 4.45 19.30 -21.00
CA CYS A 242 4.96 18.32 -20.05
C CYS A 242 6.16 17.56 -20.62
N MET A 243 6.88 16.86 -19.76
CA MET A 243 7.99 15.95 -20.10
C MET A 243 7.52 14.50 -20.14
N GLN A 244 6.57 14.15 -19.27
CA GLN A 244 6.01 12.81 -19.14
C GLN A 244 4.59 12.88 -18.59
N VAL A 245 3.72 11.99 -19.06
CA VAL A 245 2.40 11.71 -18.46
C VAL A 245 2.23 10.20 -18.33
N VAL A 246 1.61 9.74 -17.25
CA VAL A 246 1.42 8.32 -16.95
C VAL A 246 -0.07 7.95 -17.03
N PRO A 247 -0.66 7.84 -18.23
CA PRO A 247 -2.02 7.32 -18.39
C PRO A 247 -2.09 5.85 -17.98
N SER A 248 -3.28 5.42 -17.58
CA SER A 248 -3.54 4.07 -17.09
C SER A 248 -4.92 3.58 -17.50
N GLN A 249 -5.08 2.26 -17.53
CA GLN A 249 -6.35 1.62 -17.83
C GLN A 249 -6.74 0.62 -16.74
N ARG A 250 -8.03 0.53 -16.45
CA ARG A 250 -8.60 -0.45 -15.51
C ARG A 250 -9.12 -1.65 -16.28
N MET A 251 -8.75 -2.84 -15.84
CA MET A 251 -9.17 -4.12 -16.39
C MET A 251 -9.91 -4.89 -15.31
N SER A 252 -11.14 -5.29 -15.60
CA SER A 252 -12.05 -5.93 -14.66
C SER A 252 -12.38 -7.35 -15.12
N ILE A 253 -12.44 -8.27 -14.17
CA ILE A 253 -12.81 -9.67 -14.39
C ILE A 253 -13.84 -10.09 -13.35
N ASP A 254 -14.67 -11.08 -13.68
CA ASP A 254 -15.48 -11.74 -12.68
C ASP A 254 -14.54 -12.55 -11.76
N PHE A 255 -14.81 -12.55 -10.44
CA PHE A 255 -13.93 -13.19 -9.47
C PHE A 255 -14.73 -13.88 -8.37
N SER A 256 -14.51 -15.18 -8.22
CA SER A 256 -15.32 -16.06 -7.37
C SER A 256 -14.57 -16.68 -6.19
N ALA A 257 -13.24 -16.68 -6.23
CA ALA A 257 -12.40 -17.21 -5.16
C ALA A 257 -12.43 -16.30 -3.92
N ALA A 258 -11.94 -16.84 -2.79
CA ALA A 258 -11.76 -16.01 -1.61
C ALA A 258 -10.63 -14.99 -1.83
N PRO A 259 -10.81 -13.71 -1.48
CA PRO A 259 -9.78 -12.68 -1.64
C PRO A 259 -8.42 -13.03 -1.02
N ILE A 260 -8.41 -13.75 0.11
CA ILE A 260 -7.17 -14.19 0.77
C ILE A 260 -6.38 -15.20 -0.08
N ASP A 261 -7.05 -15.95 -0.97
CA ASP A 261 -6.36 -16.89 -1.87
C ASP A 261 -5.62 -16.15 -2.99
N LEU A 262 -6.13 -14.99 -3.43
CA LEU A 262 -5.38 -14.09 -4.31
C LEU A 262 -4.11 -13.57 -3.62
N TYR A 263 -4.22 -13.14 -2.37
CA TYR A 263 -3.06 -12.70 -1.58
C TYR A 263 -2.00 -13.80 -1.45
N ARG A 264 -2.43 -15.03 -1.13
CA ARG A 264 -1.56 -16.22 -1.07
C ARG A 264 -0.85 -16.47 -2.40
N ALA A 265 -1.56 -16.34 -3.51
CA ALA A 265 -1.00 -16.51 -4.84
C ALA A 265 0.04 -15.43 -5.15
N LEU A 266 -0.26 -14.15 -4.88
CA LEU A 266 0.68 -13.04 -5.07
C LEU A 266 1.95 -13.22 -4.23
N ARG A 267 1.80 -13.59 -2.96
CA ARG A 267 2.91 -13.88 -2.04
C ARG A 267 3.86 -14.95 -2.57
N CYS A 268 3.35 -15.94 -3.30
CA CYS A 268 4.16 -17.01 -3.84
C CYS A 268 4.93 -16.61 -5.11
N PHE A 269 4.33 -15.81 -5.99
CA PHE A 269 4.89 -15.55 -7.33
C PHE A 269 5.62 -14.21 -7.45
N ASN A 270 5.20 -13.22 -6.69
CA ASN A 270 5.74 -11.86 -6.79
C ASN A 270 5.84 -11.21 -5.41
N PRO A 271 6.64 -11.78 -4.48
CA PRO A 271 6.88 -11.14 -3.19
C PRO A 271 7.61 -9.81 -3.41
N THR A 272 7.08 -8.74 -2.80
CA THR A 272 7.66 -7.40 -2.84
C THR A 272 7.85 -6.87 -1.41
N PRO A 273 8.53 -5.72 -1.22
CA PRO A 273 8.72 -5.11 0.07
C PRO A 273 7.41 -4.65 0.72
N TYR A 274 6.33 -4.45 -0.06
CA TYR A 274 5.02 -4.03 0.45
C TYR A 274 3.91 -4.93 -0.08
N MET A 275 3.65 -6.01 0.65
CA MET A 275 2.44 -6.79 0.44
C MET A 275 1.36 -6.40 1.44
N TYR A 276 0.14 -6.30 0.97
CA TYR A 276 -0.99 -5.95 1.81
C TYR A 276 -2.26 -6.67 1.41
N PHE A 277 -3.03 -7.04 2.41
CA PHE A 277 -4.38 -7.55 2.31
C PHE A 277 -5.25 -6.74 3.25
N PHE A 278 -6.27 -6.07 2.71
CA PHE A 278 -7.27 -5.35 3.48
C PHE A 278 -8.65 -5.97 3.22
N ASN A 279 -9.34 -6.30 4.30
CA ASN A 279 -10.75 -6.66 4.27
C ASN A 279 -11.54 -5.51 4.91
N PHE A 280 -12.19 -4.68 4.10
CA PHE A 280 -13.02 -3.57 4.59
C PHE A 280 -14.49 -3.97 4.80
N GLY A 281 -14.80 -5.26 4.68
CA GLY A 281 -16.14 -5.83 4.73
C GLY A 281 -16.82 -5.82 3.37
N ASP A 282 -17.13 -4.64 2.83
CA ASP A 282 -17.85 -4.47 1.56
C ASP A 282 -16.96 -4.59 0.31
N PHE A 283 -15.64 -4.42 0.46
CA PHE A 283 -14.65 -4.65 -0.58
C PHE A 283 -13.29 -4.99 0.02
N HIS A 284 -12.38 -5.45 -0.83
CA HIS A 284 -11.01 -5.79 -0.45
C HIS A 284 -10.00 -5.02 -1.29
N VAL A 285 -8.83 -4.74 -0.70
CA VAL A 285 -7.66 -4.22 -1.41
C VAL A 285 -6.52 -5.18 -1.17
N VAL A 286 -6.01 -5.79 -2.25
CA VAL A 286 -4.99 -6.83 -2.20
C VAL A 286 -3.86 -6.44 -3.14
N GLY A 287 -2.62 -6.37 -2.66
CA GLY A 287 -1.52 -5.92 -3.50
C GLY A 287 -0.14 -6.38 -3.06
N SER A 288 0.80 -6.21 -3.99
CA SER A 288 2.23 -6.48 -3.81
C SER A 288 3.00 -5.37 -4.54
N SER A 289 3.16 -4.25 -3.84
CA SER A 289 3.77 -3.04 -4.39
C SER A 289 5.30 -3.05 -4.21
N PRO A 290 6.07 -2.77 -5.27
CA PRO A 290 7.52 -2.67 -5.17
C PRO A 290 7.99 -1.32 -4.60
N GLU A 291 7.15 -0.29 -4.57
CA GLU A 291 7.59 1.10 -4.45
C GLU A 291 6.98 1.83 -3.24
N VAL A 292 7.83 2.54 -2.50
CA VAL A 292 7.45 3.41 -1.38
C VAL A 292 6.87 4.70 -1.94
N LEU A 293 5.70 5.13 -1.46
CA LEU A 293 5.22 6.49 -1.74
C LEU A 293 5.93 7.47 -0.82
N VAL A 294 5.72 7.30 0.49
CA VAL A 294 6.37 8.11 1.53
C VAL A 294 6.48 7.27 2.81
N ARG A 295 7.66 7.35 3.41
CA ARG A 295 7.93 6.88 4.78
C ARG A 295 8.37 8.07 5.62
N VAL A 296 7.78 8.23 6.79
CA VAL A 296 8.18 9.20 7.80
C VAL A 296 8.48 8.45 9.08
N GLU A 297 9.73 8.47 9.53
CA GLU A 297 10.16 7.76 10.74
C GLU A 297 11.03 8.68 11.58
N ASP A 298 10.60 8.95 12.82
CA ASP A 298 11.30 9.81 13.77
C ASP A 298 11.71 11.19 13.16
N GLY A 299 10.85 11.70 12.28
CA GLY A 299 11.04 12.95 11.54
C GLY A 299 11.89 12.84 10.27
N GLU A 300 12.43 11.68 9.91
CA GLU A 300 13.07 11.46 8.61
C GLU A 300 12.03 11.09 7.55
N VAL A 301 11.88 11.91 6.51
CA VAL A 301 11.08 11.63 5.33
C VAL A 301 11.94 10.91 4.31
N THR A 302 11.47 9.78 3.81
CA THR A 302 12.14 8.98 2.78
C THR A 302 11.18 8.69 1.64
N VAL A 303 11.65 8.91 0.41
CA VAL A 303 11.05 8.37 -0.82
C VAL A 303 12.07 7.50 -1.53
N ARG A 304 11.59 6.49 -2.25
CA ARG A 304 12.45 5.48 -2.87
C ARG A 304 12.09 5.26 -4.33
N PRO A 305 12.57 6.11 -5.25
CA PRO A 305 12.34 5.94 -6.67
C PRO A 305 12.92 4.62 -7.19
N ILE A 306 12.17 3.98 -8.09
CA ILE A 306 12.56 2.75 -8.77
C ILE A 306 12.36 2.94 -10.27
N ALA A 307 13.41 2.69 -11.05
CA ALA A 307 13.34 2.61 -12.51
C ALA A 307 14.32 1.54 -13.01
N GLY A 308 14.28 1.24 -14.31
CA GLY A 308 15.11 0.19 -14.86
C GLY A 308 14.64 -1.19 -14.44
N THR A 309 14.44 -2.07 -15.41
CA THR A 309 14.13 -3.48 -15.11
C THR A 309 14.92 -4.39 -16.01
N ARG A 310 15.56 -5.40 -15.41
CA ARG A 310 16.04 -6.58 -16.13
C ARG A 310 15.52 -7.86 -15.46
N PRO A 311 15.29 -8.94 -16.21
CA PRO A 311 15.04 -10.25 -15.61
C PRO A 311 16.27 -10.71 -14.82
N ARG A 312 16.09 -11.66 -13.90
CA ARG A 312 17.24 -12.31 -13.25
C ARG A 312 17.95 -13.25 -14.23
N GLY A 313 19.27 -13.28 -14.14
CA GLY A 313 20.11 -14.21 -14.90
C GLY A 313 19.94 -15.64 -14.42
N ALA A 314 20.06 -16.60 -15.34
CA ALA A 314 20.00 -18.03 -15.00
C ALA A 314 21.24 -18.51 -14.21
N THR A 315 22.35 -17.77 -14.29
CA THR A 315 23.58 -17.98 -13.52
C THR A 315 24.05 -16.66 -12.92
N GLU A 316 24.95 -16.70 -11.94
CA GLU A 316 25.51 -15.51 -11.31
C GLU A 316 26.25 -14.62 -12.31
N GLU A 317 26.98 -15.21 -13.26
CA GLU A 317 27.67 -14.46 -14.31
C GLU A 317 26.70 -13.78 -15.27
N ALA A 318 25.62 -14.47 -15.66
CA ALA A 318 24.58 -13.88 -16.50
C ALA A 318 23.81 -12.79 -15.75
N ASP A 319 23.56 -12.96 -14.45
CA ASP A 319 22.90 -11.97 -13.60
C ASP A 319 23.75 -10.70 -13.45
N ARG A 320 25.07 -10.85 -13.28
CA ARG A 320 26.00 -9.72 -13.24
C ARG A 320 26.10 -9.01 -14.59
N ALA A 321 26.09 -9.74 -15.70
CA ALA A 321 26.09 -9.14 -17.03
C ALA A 321 24.81 -8.31 -17.29
N LEU A 322 23.65 -8.77 -16.80
CA LEU A 322 22.39 -8.01 -16.87
C LEU A 322 22.39 -6.78 -15.97
N GLU A 323 23.04 -6.83 -14.81
CA GLU A 323 23.30 -5.67 -13.96
C GLU A 323 24.18 -4.63 -14.67
N GLU A 324 25.29 -5.07 -15.27
CA GLU A 324 26.20 -4.18 -16.03
C GLU A 324 25.49 -3.58 -17.27
N ASP A 325 24.66 -4.35 -17.96
CA ASP A 325 23.79 -3.87 -19.05
C ASP A 325 22.82 -2.78 -18.55
N LEU A 326 22.11 -3.04 -17.46
CA LEU A 326 21.13 -2.08 -16.92
C LEU A 326 21.80 -0.77 -16.48
N LEU A 327 22.97 -0.85 -15.83
CA LEU A 327 23.72 0.32 -15.37
C LEU A 327 24.48 1.05 -16.49
N SER A 328 24.53 0.49 -17.71
CA SER A 328 25.12 1.14 -18.88
C SER A 328 24.08 1.65 -19.88
N ASP A 329 22.80 1.32 -19.67
CA ASP A 329 21.68 1.80 -20.47
C ASP A 329 21.42 3.29 -20.19
N ALA A 330 21.86 4.16 -21.11
CA ALA A 330 21.74 5.60 -20.97
C ALA A 330 20.28 6.08 -20.89
N LYS A 331 19.31 5.33 -21.43
CA LYS A 331 17.88 5.67 -21.33
C LYS A 331 17.40 5.45 -19.91
N GLU A 332 17.65 4.27 -19.34
CA GLU A 332 17.22 3.89 -18.00
C GLU A 332 17.86 4.79 -16.92
N ILE A 333 19.14 5.14 -17.09
CA ILE A 333 19.85 6.07 -16.20
C ILE A 333 19.22 7.47 -16.26
N ALA A 334 18.89 7.97 -17.45
CA ALA A 334 18.29 9.29 -17.62
C ALA A 334 16.90 9.36 -16.99
N GLU A 335 16.08 8.33 -17.21
CA GLU A 335 14.77 8.20 -16.58
C GLU A 335 14.89 8.16 -15.05
N HIS A 336 15.82 7.35 -14.53
CA HIS A 336 16.03 7.24 -13.08
C HIS A 336 16.52 8.55 -12.45
N LEU A 337 17.40 9.29 -13.12
CA LEU A 337 17.84 10.62 -12.65
C LEU A 337 16.67 11.60 -12.54
N MET A 338 15.78 11.60 -13.53
CA MET A 338 14.57 12.41 -13.48
C MET A 338 13.71 12.06 -12.27
N LEU A 339 13.54 10.77 -11.96
CA LEU A 339 12.77 10.34 -10.78
C LEU A 339 13.45 10.72 -9.46
N ILE A 340 14.78 10.67 -9.38
CA ILE A 340 15.54 11.16 -8.22
C ILE A 340 15.26 12.66 -8.03
N ASP A 341 15.33 13.46 -9.10
CA ASP A 341 15.09 14.90 -9.01
C ASP A 341 13.63 15.22 -8.64
N LEU A 342 12.67 14.43 -9.12
CA LEU A 342 11.28 14.55 -8.69
C LEU A 342 11.13 14.21 -7.20
N GLY A 343 11.76 13.13 -6.73
CA GLY A 343 11.82 12.77 -5.33
C GLY A 343 12.48 13.85 -4.45
N ARG A 344 13.54 14.49 -4.94
CA ARG A 344 14.21 15.62 -4.25
C ARG A 344 13.31 16.84 -4.14
N ASN A 345 12.55 17.16 -5.19
CA ASN A 345 11.57 18.25 -5.16
C ASN A 345 10.44 17.94 -4.17
N ASP A 346 9.94 16.70 -4.17
CA ASP A 346 8.88 16.22 -3.30
C ASP A 346 9.30 16.25 -1.82
N VAL A 347 10.43 15.64 -1.48
CA VAL A 347 11.00 15.67 -0.11
C VAL A 347 11.42 17.09 0.29
N GLY A 348 11.96 17.88 -0.63
CA GLY A 348 12.45 19.23 -0.34
C GLY A 348 11.36 20.22 0.07
N ARG A 349 10.11 20.02 -0.37
CA ARG A 349 8.98 20.88 0.03
C ARG A 349 8.69 20.80 1.53
N VAL A 350 8.85 19.62 2.12
CA VAL A 350 8.50 19.35 3.53
C VAL A 350 9.73 19.23 4.45
N SER A 351 10.94 19.24 3.88
CA SER A 351 12.17 19.06 4.64
C SER A 351 12.84 20.38 5.04
N GLN A 352 13.61 20.34 6.12
CA GLN A 352 14.50 21.43 6.55
C GLN A 352 15.50 21.78 5.45
N THR A 353 15.82 23.07 5.31
CA THR A 353 16.77 23.53 4.29
C THR A 353 18.13 22.86 4.48
N GLY A 354 18.66 22.24 3.42
CA GLY A 354 19.95 21.55 3.43
C GLY A 354 19.95 20.13 4.00
N SER A 355 18.81 19.60 4.46
CA SER A 355 18.73 18.22 4.98
C SER A 355 18.52 17.16 3.89
N VAL A 356 18.01 17.57 2.71
CA VAL A 356 17.71 16.65 1.60
C VAL A 356 18.99 16.04 1.04
N LYS A 357 19.09 14.71 1.06
CA LYS A 357 20.25 13.94 0.60
C LYS A 357 19.81 12.71 -0.19
N VAL A 358 20.59 12.39 -1.21
CA VAL A 358 20.51 11.10 -1.90
C VAL A 358 21.52 10.16 -1.22
N THR A 359 21.06 9.17 -0.46
CA THR A 359 21.92 8.34 0.41
C THR A 359 22.33 7.01 -0.24
N GLU A 360 21.50 6.47 -1.11
CA GLU A 360 21.78 5.35 -2.00
C GLU A 360 21.43 5.80 -3.43
N GLN A 361 22.39 5.78 -4.36
CA GLN A 361 22.20 6.27 -5.72
C GLN A 361 22.52 5.18 -6.73
N MET A 362 21.58 4.90 -7.63
CA MET A 362 21.69 3.92 -8.71
C MET A 362 22.18 2.55 -8.26
N VAL A 363 21.68 2.08 -7.11
CA VAL A 363 22.02 0.75 -6.59
C VAL A 363 21.09 -0.28 -7.20
N ILE A 364 21.64 -1.46 -7.52
CA ILE A 364 20.86 -2.57 -8.05
C ILE A 364 20.26 -3.39 -6.92
N GLU A 365 18.93 -3.42 -6.87
CA GLU A 365 18.20 -4.33 -6.00
C GLU A 365 17.70 -5.53 -6.77
N ARG A 366 17.96 -6.71 -6.21
CA ARG A 366 17.58 -8.00 -6.78
C ARG A 366 16.34 -8.53 -6.07
N TYR A 367 15.30 -8.72 -6.86
CA TYR A 367 14.06 -9.38 -6.47
C TYR A 367 14.08 -10.84 -6.99
N SER A 368 13.02 -11.60 -6.71
CA SER A 368 12.97 -13.03 -7.10
C SER A 368 13.11 -13.23 -8.60
N ASN A 369 12.46 -12.39 -9.41
CA ASN A 369 12.36 -12.57 -10.87
C ASN A 369 12.96 -11.42 -11.68
N VAL A 370 13.23 -10.28 -11.04
CA VAL A 370 13.73 -9.06 -11.70
C VAL A 370 14.78 -8.36 -10.83
N MET A 371 15.53 -7.44 -11.43
CA MET A 371 16.35 -6.46 -10.73
C MET A 371 15.98 -5.04 -11.17
N HIS A 372 16.16 -4.08 -10.28
CA HIS A 372 15.82 -2.67 -10.50
C HIS A 372 16.95 -1.72 -10.08
N ILE A 373 17.01 -0.56 -10.74
CA ILE A 373 17.81 0.58 -10.27
C ILE A 373 16.99 1.28 -9.18
N VAL A 374 17.59 1.44 -8.00
CA VAL A 374 16.92 2.03 -6.84
C VAL A 374 17.76 3.16 -6.28
N SER A 375 17.09 4.18 -5.77
CA SER A 375 17.74 5.25 -5.01
C SER A 375 16.90 5.70 -3.84
N ASN A 376 17.54 6.23 -2.80
CA ASN A 376 16.86 6.76 -1.63
C ASN A 376 17.06 8.28 -1.59
N VAL A 377 15.97 9.00 -1.45
CA VAL A 377 15.98 10.44 -1.20
C VAL A 377 15.42 10.67 0.20
N ASN A 378 16.28 11.14 1.09
CA ASN A 378 15.96 11.37 2.50
C ASN A 378 15.96 12.86 2.78
N GLY A 379 15.16 13.29 3.76
CA GLY A 379 15.19 14.64 4.30
C GLY A 379 14.67 14.67 5.73
N GLN A 380 15.12 15.65 6.51
CA GLN A 380 14.57 15.87 7.85
C GLN A 380 13.31 16.73 7.74
N LEU A 381 12.16 16.21 8.16
CA LEU A 381 10.89 16.93 8.21
C LEU A 381 11.05 18.24 9.00
N LYS A 382 10.39 19.30 8.52
CA LYS A 382 10.31 20.56 9.26
C LYS A 382 9.60 20.34 10.61
N PRO A 383 10.08 20.92 11.72
CA PRO A 383 9.53 20.65 13.06
C PRO A 383 8.03 20.96 13.21
N GLU A 384 7.51 21.88 12.40
CA GLU A 384 6.10 22.29 12.37
C GLU A 384 5.20 21.41 11.49
N LEU A 385 5.77 20.48 10.72
CA LEU A 385 5.04 19.61 9.81
C LEU A 385 4.90 18.20 10.38
N SER A 386 3.83 17.53 9.99
CA SER A 386 3.55 16.14 10.36
C SER A 386 3.77 15.17 9.19
N ALA A 387 3.64 13.87 9.45
CA ALA A 387 3.63 12.87 8.39
C ALA A 387 2.46 13.05 7.41
N MET A 388 1.34 13.65 7.83
CA MET A 388 0.23 13.97 6.94
C MET A 388 0.61 15.07 5.95
N ASP A 389 1.42 16.04 6.36
CA ASP A 389 1.95 17.07 5.45
C ASP A 389 2.93 16.49 4.43
N ALA A 390 3.75 15.50 4.83
CA ALA A 390 4.60 14.76 3.91
C ALA A 390 3.76 14.01 2.87
N LEU A 391 2.72 13.28 3.28
CA LEU A 391 1.80 12.61 2.37
C LEU A 391 1.12 13.62 1.43
N ARG A 392 0.59 14.73 1.97
CA ARG A 392 -0.06 15.81 1.22
C ARG A 392 0.83 16.38 0.12
N ALA A 393 2.11 16.57 0.40
CA ALA A 393 3.04 17.13 -0.59
C ALA A 393 3.41 16.11 -1.69
N ILE A 394 3.51 14.84 -1.33
CA ILE A 394 4.10 13.81 -2.20
C ILE A 394 3.04 13.10 -3.04
N LEU A 395 1.83 12.87 -2.52
CA LEU A 395 0.76 12.16 -3.22
C LEU A 395 0.19 12.98 -4.39
N PRO A 396 -0.01 12.41 -5.58
CA PRO A 396 0.42 11.08 -6.01
C PRO A 396 1.89 11.07 -6.44
N ALA A 397 2.47 9.88 -6.45
CA ALA A 397 3.83 9.69 -6.94
C ALA A 397 4.00 10.21 -8.37
N GLY A 398 5.18 10.76 -8.65
CA GLY A 398 5.58 11.18 -9.99
C GLY A 398 5.52 10.05 -11.03
N THR A 399 5.92 8.85 -10.62
CA THR A 399 5.88 7.60 -11.41
C THR A 399 4.47 7.19 -11.80
N LEU A 400 3.44 7.75 -11.16
CA LEU A 400 2.02 7.48 -11.42
C LEU A 400 1.26 8.73 -11.87
N SER A 401 1.94 9.84 -12.16
CA SER A 401 1.31 11.07 -12.64
C SER A 401 2.07 11.59 -13.85
N GLY A 402 3.24 12.16 -13.63
CA GLY A 402 4.13 12.69 -14.66
C GLY A 402 4.87 13.93 -14.19
N ALA A 403 5.48 14.65 -15.15
CA ALA A 403 6.28 15.83 -14.89
C ALA A 403 6.01 16.91 -15.95
N PRO A 404 5.68 18.17 -15.58
CA PRO A 404 5.32 18.64 -14.24
C PRO A 404 4.04 18.00 -13.70
N LYS A 405 4.03 17.66 -12.39
CA LYS A 405 2.99 16.82 -11.75
C LYS A 405 1.56 17.31 -12.02
N ILE A 406 1.25 18.58 -11.73
CA ILE A 406 -0.10 19.14 -11.86
C ILE A 406 -0.59 19.08 -13.32
N ARG A 407 0.25 19.48 -14.28
CA ARG A 407 -0.13 19.49 -15.70
C ARG A 407 -0.35 18.07 -16.23
N ALA A 408 0.50 17.13 -15.84
CA ALA A 408 0.32 15.72 -16.21
C ALA A 408 -1.01 15.15 -15.68
N MET A 409 -1.42 15.52 -14.46
CA MET A 409 -2.70 15.09 -13.89
C MET A 409 -3.92 15.69 -14.60
N GLU A 410 -3.84 16.93 -15.09
CA GLU A 410 -4.91 17.51 -15.93
C GLU A 410 -5.08 16.74 -17.23
N ILE A 411 -3.96 16.34 -17.86
CA ILE A 411 -3.97 15.53 -19.08
C ILE A 411 -4.52 14.13 -18.77
N ILE A 412 -4.18 13.54 -17.62
CA ILE A 412 -4.77 12.27 -17.16
C ILE A 412 -6.30 12.40 -17.02
N ASP A 413 -6.79 13.48 -16.40
CA ASP A 413 -8.23 13.71 -16.24
C ASP A 413 -8.94 13.88 -17.60
N GLU A 414 -8.28 14.47 -18.60
CA GLU A 414 -8.80 14.58 -19.97
C GLU A 414 -8.88 13.23 -20.70
N LEU A 415 -7.88 12.36 -20.50
CA LEU A 415 -7.70 11.15 -21.30
C LEU A 415 -8.34 9.91 -20.67
N GLU A 416 -8.29 9.76 -19.35
CA GLU A 416 -8.76 8.54 -18.69
C GLU A 416 -10.29 8.47 -18.64
N PRO A 417 -10.90 7.34 -19.02
CA PRO A 417 -12.35 7.22 -19.12
C PRO A 417 -13.04 7.04 -17.76
N VAL A 418 -12.28 6.81 -16.69
CA VAL A 418 -12.79 6.48 -15.36
C VAL A 418 -11.87 7.02 -14.28
N LYS A 419 -12.46 7.35 -13.12
CA LYS A 419 -11.71 7.73 -11.91
C LYS A 419 -10.80 6.59 -11.44
N ARG A 420 -9.60 6.92 -10.94
CA ARG A 420 -8.58 5.97 -10.49
C ARG A 420 -8.90 5.33 -9.14
N GLY A 421 -9.41 6.10 -8.17
CA GLY A 421 -9.69 5.60 -6.84
C GLY A 421 -8.41 5.12 -6.14
N VAL A 422 -8.34 3.83 -5.80
CA VAL A 422 -7.19 3.26 -5.07
C VAL A 422 -5.90 3.32 -5.90
N TYR A 423 -5.95 3.10 -7.21
CA TYR A 423 -4.76 2.99 -8.06
C TYR A 423 -3.94 4.28 -8.07
N GLY A 424 -2.63 4.17 -7.83
CA GLY A 424 -1.72 5.33 -7.73
C GLY A 424 -1.87 6.14 -6.45
N GLY A 425 -2.72 5.69 -5.51
CA GLY A 425 -2.82 6.19 -4.15
C GLY A 425 -1.72 5.68 -3.22
N ALA A 426 -1.91 5.88 -1.93
CA ALA A 426 -1.07 5.41 -0.82
C ALA A 426 -1.77 4.30 -0.04
N VAL A 427 -1.09 3.19 0.22
CA VAL A 427 -1.60 2.07 1.04
C VAL A 427 -0.63 1.80 2.17
N GLY A 428 -1.10 1.78 3.41
CA GLY A 428 -0.24 1.57 4.58
C GLY A 428 -0.85 2.07 5.87
N TYR A 429 -0.04 2.73 6.70
CA TYR A 429 -0.48 3.22 8.00
C TYR A 429 0.08 4.59 8.38
N LEU A 430 -0.64 5.26 9.28
CA LEU A 430 -0.20 6.37 10.10
C LEU A 430 -0.28 5.93 11.57
N ALA A 431 0.87 5.70 12.18
CA ALA A 431 0.99 5.17 13.53
C ALA A 431 0.72 6.23 14.61
N TRP A 432 0.39 5.77 15.82
CA TRP A 432 0.08 6.68 16.92
C TRP A 432 1.25 7.58 17.33
N ASN A 433 2.48 7.08 17.23
CA ASN A 433 3.72 7.83 17.47
C ASN A 433 4.05 8.88 16.39
N GLY A 434 3.23 9.00 15.34
CA GLY A 434 3.42 9.96 14.26
C GLY A 434 4.20 9.42 13.05
N ASN A 435 4.73 8.20 13.13
CA ASN A 435 5.38 7.56 11.99
C ASN A 435 4.36 7.16 10.92
N MET A 436 4.78 7.18 9.66
CA MET A 436 3.97 6.79 8.51
C MET A 436 4.80 5.89 7.60
N ASP A 437 4.18 4.85 7.06
CA ASP A 437 4.78 4.02 6.04
C ASP A 437 3.72 3.63 5.02
N THR A 438 3.91 4.09 3.79
CA THR A 438 2.94 3.88 2.71
C THR A 438 3.62 3.45 1.43
N ALA A 439 3.05 2.44 0.80
CA ALA A 439 3.40 2.02 -0.55
C ALA A 439 2.52 2.73 -1.57
N ILE A 440 3.03 2.87 -2.80
CA ILE A 440 2.18 3.27 -3.92
C ILE A 440 1.22 2.11 -4.23
N ALA A 441 -0.05 2.42 -4.47
CA ALA A 441 -1.08 1.45 -4.84
C ALA A 441 -0.95 1.01 -6.31
N ILE A 442 0.12 0.25 -6.61
CA ILE A 442 0.36 -0.42 -7.88
C ILE A 442 0.50 -1.92 -7.66
N ARG A 443 0.26 -2.70 -8.74
CA ARG A 443 0.12 -4.16 -8.65
C ARG A 443 -0.89 -4.54 -7.55
N THR A 444 -2.01 -3.82 -7.58
CA THR A 444 -3.09 -3.86 -6.60
C THR A 444 -4.39 -4.28 -7.28
N ALA A 445 -5.13 -5.16 -6.64
CA ALA A 445 -6.48 -5.55 -6.99
C ALA A 445 -7.47 -4.94 -5.98
N VAL A 446 -8.55 -4.36 -6.51
CA VAL A 446 -9.75 -4.01 -5.73
C VAL A 446 -10.80 -5.07 -6.03
N ILE A 447 -11.29 -5.77 -5.01
CA ILE A 447 -12.32 -6.81 -5.16
C ILE A 447 -13.62 -6.32 -4.56
N LYS A 448 -14.66 -6.18 -5.38
CA LYS A 448 -15.97 -5.64 -4.99
C LYS A 448 -17.07 -6.22 -5.86
N ASN A 449 -18.23 -6.51 -5.29
CA ASN A 449 -19.44 -6.95 -6.03
C ASN A 449 -19.23 -8.17 -6.95
N GLY A 450 -18.36 -9.11 -6.57
CA GLY A 450 -18.06 -10.30 -7.39
C GLY A 450 -17.12 -10.03 -8.57
N GLU A 451 -16.56 -8.83 -8.67
CA GLU A 451 -15.56 -8.45 -9.66
C GLU A 451 -14.22 -8.17 -8.97
N LEU A 452 -13.14 -8.40 -9.72
CA LEU A 452 -11.78 -8.00 -9.39
C LEU A 452 -11.32 -6.98 -10.42
N HIS A 453 -10.81 -5.86 -9.94
CA HIS A 453 -10.33 -4.75 -10.77
C HIS A 453 -8.83 -4.54 -10.57
N VAL A 454 -8.09 -4.52 -11.68
CA VAL A 454 -6.65 -4.22 -11.72
C VAL A 454 -6.42 -3.04 -12.63
N GLN A 455 -5.63 -2.07 -12.20
CA GLN A 455 -5.28 -0.92 -13.02
C GLN A 455 -3.77 -0.88 -13.26
N ALA A 456 -3.37 -0.57 -14.49
CA ALA A 456 -1.98 -0.49 -14.91
C ALA A 456 -1.79 0.63 -15.94
N GLY A 457 -0.63 1.27 -15.89
CA GLY A 457 -0.25 2.40 -16.74
C GLY A 457 1.25 2.38 -17.05
N GLY A 458 1.66 3.30 -17.93
CA GLY A 458 3.04 3.44 -18.42
C GLY A 458 3.40 4.91 -18.59
N GLY A 459 4.67 5.25 -18.38
CA GLY A 459 5.15 6.62 -18.54
C GLY A 459 5.37 6.94 -20.01
N ILE A 460 4.54 7.84 -20.55
CA ILE A 460 4.64 8.25 -21.95
C ILE A 460 5.62 9.41 -22.07
N VAL A 461 6.58 9.23 -22.95
CA VAL A 461 7.62 10.19 -23.33
C VAL A 461 7.58 10.46 -24.83
N ALA A 462 8.36 11.42 -25.32
CA ALA A 462 8.31 11.85 -26.72
C ALA A 462 8.59 10.71 -27.74
N ASP A 463 9.42 9.74 -27.37
CA ASP A 463 9.78 8.57 -28.18
C ASP A 463 8.89 7.34 -27.95
N SER A 464 7.87 7.43 -27.09
CA SER A 464 6.94 6.33 -26.84
C SER A 464 6.25 5.85 -28.11
N VAL A 465 6.11 4.53 -28.22
CA VAL A 465 5.47 3.85 -29.35
C VAL A 465 4.09 3.38 -28.90
N PRO A 466 2.97 3.94 -29.40
CA PRO A 466 1.62 3.69 -28.89
C PRO A 466 1.28 2.20 -28.68
N ALA A 467 1.58 1.37 -29.69
CA ALA A 467 1.32 -0.06 -29.61
C ALA A 467 2.15 -0.76 -28.52
N ALA A 468 3.40 -0.34 -28.29
CA ALA A 468 4.24 -0.92 -27.25
C ALA A 468 3.75 -0.54 -25.84
N GLU A 469 3.29 0.70 -25.67
CA GLU A 469 2.74 1.20 -24.40
C GLU A 469 1.44 0.50 -24.01
N TRP A 470 0.58 0.20 -24.99
CA TRP A 470 -0.57 -0.68 -24.77
C TRP A 470 -0.13 -2.05 -24.25
N GLU A 471 0.78 -2.72 -24.97
CA GLU A 471 1.27 -4.04 -24.56
C GLU A 471 1.96 -4.01 -23.18
N GLU A 472 2.62 -2.91 -22.81
CA GLU A 472 3.21 -2.73 -21.49
C GLU A 472 2.15 -2.77 -20.37
N THR A 473 1.03 -2.07 -20.53
CA THR A 473 -0.06 -2.13 -19.55
C THR A 473 -0.63 -3.55 -19.40
N ILE A 474 -0.72 -4.28 -20.51
CA ILE A 474 -1.14 -5.69 -20.55
C ILE A 474 -0.11 -6.58 -19.84
N ASN A 475 1.19 -6.34 -20.03
CA ASN A 475 2.25 -7.08 -19.37
C ASN A 475 2.29 -6.81 -17.86
N LYS A 476 2.10 -5.56 -17.43
CA LYS A 476 2.08 -5.16 -16.01
C LYS A 476 0.95 -5.83 -15.21
N ARG A 477 -0.21 -6.11 -15.83
CA ARG A 477 -1.32 -6.85 -15.17
C ARG A 477 -1.07 -8.35 -15.06
N ARG A 478 -0.16 -8.92 -15.85
CA ARG A 478 -0.02 -10.37 -16.03
C ARG A 478 0.26 -11.13 -14.74
N ALA A 479 1.08 -10.56 -13.86
CA ALA A 479 1.36 -11.17 -12.55
C ALA A 479 0.10 -11.31 -11.69
N MET A 480 -0.77 -10.30 -11.69
CA MET A 480 -2.04 -10.32 -10.96
C MET A 480 -3.01 -11.35 -11.56
N PHE A 481 -3.12 -11.40 -12.89
CA PHE A 481 -4.04 -12.33 -13.56
C PHE A 481 -3.62 -13.80 -13.42
N ARG A 482 -2.31 -14.07 -13.42
CA ARG A 482 -1.80 -15.41 -13.06
C ARG A 482 -2.16 -15.77 -11.62
N ALA A 483 -2.02 -14.83 -10.69
CA ALA A 483 -2.42 -15.03 -9.29
C ALA A 483 -3.93 -15.29 -9.15
N VAL A 484 -4.76 -14.66 -9.98
CA VAL A 484 -6.20 -14.95 -10.03
C VAL A 484 -6.47 -16.38 -10.50
N ALA A 485 -5.86 -16.80 -11.61
CA ALA A 485 -6.05 -18.16 -12.12
C ALA A 485 -5.70 -19.22 -11.05
N LEU A 486 -4.62 -19.00 -10.30
CA LEU A 486 -4.23 -19.84 -9.17
C LEU A 486 -5.23 -19.82 -8.01
N ALA A 487 -5.78 -18.65 -7.69
CA ALA A 487 -6.75 -18.51 -6.61
C ALA A 487 -8.08 -19.20 -6.95
N GLU A 488 -8.51 -19.16 -8.20
CA GLU A 488 -9.76 -19.80 -8.66
C GLU A 488 -9.61 -21.31 -8.89
N HIS A 489 -8.39 -21.79 -9.19
CA HIS A 489 -8.12 -23.20 -9.36
C HIS A 489 -7.57 -23.82 -8.06
N THR A 490 -8.42 -24.60 -7.40
CA THR A 490 -8.01 -25.37 -6.23
C THR A 490 -7.18 -26.59 -6.63
N ALA A 491 -6.08 -26.86 -5.91
CA ALA A 491 -5.20 -28.00 -6.18
C ALA A 491 -5.99 -29.30 -6.31
N ARG A 492 -5.90 -29.95 -7.48
CA ARG A 492 -6.41 -31.30 -7.71
C ARG A 492 -5.37 -32.32 -7.24
N LEU A 493 -5.83 -33.42 -6.65
CA LEU A 493 -4.95 -34.56 -6.38
C LEU A 493 -4.50 -35.13 -7.74
N HIS A 494 -3.19 -35.13 -8.00
CA HIS A 494 -2.64 -35.86 -9.13
C HIS A 494 -2.74 -37.36 -8.83
N GLY A 495 -3.70 -38.06 -9.47
CA GLY A 495 -3.77 -39.52 -9.50
C GLY A 495 -5.16 -40.09 -9.20
N ASN A 496 -5.84 -40.51 -10.27
CA ASN A 496 -6.49 -41.82 -10.39
C ASN A 496 -6.79 -42.01 -11.89
N ASP A 497 -5.74 -42.31 -12.66
CA ASP A 497 -5.83 -43.13 -13.87
C ASP A 497 -5.16 -44.47 -13.55
#